data_AF-A0A2E8CYV3-F1
#
_entry.id   AF-A0A2E8CYV3-F1
#
_cell.length_a   1.000
_cell.length_b   1.000
_cell.length_c   1.000
_cell.angle_alpha   90.00
_cell.angle_beta   90.00
_cell.angle_gamma   90.00
#
_symmetry.space_group_name_H-M   'P 1'
#
loop_
_entity.id
_entity.type
_entity.pdbx_description
1 polymer ?
#
loop_
_entity_poly.entity_id
_entity_poly.type
_entity_poly.pdbx_seq_one_letter_code
_entity_poly.pdbx_strand_id
1 'polypeptide(L)'
;MLRTACLDYGCGTGRVSKALIDDYGCRVVGADASKSMRLLSPEYVLSERFTVWSPEVLAVMADKGFCVSKAICLWVLQHVFSPEETIGLMASVIELGGPSIC
;
A
#
# COMPACT_ATOMS: atom_id res chain seq x y z
N MET A 1 -7.13 -1.44 -21.09
CA MET A 1 -6.17 -0.94 -20.08
C MET A 1 -6.03 -2.03 -19.02
N LEU A 2 -4.83 -2.61 -18.85
CA LEU A 2 -4.59 -3.58 -17.77
C LEU A 2 -4.79 -2.87 -16.43
N ARG A 3 -5.57 -3.46 -15.52
CA ARG A 3 -5.85 -2.88 -14.20
C ARG A 3 -4.60 -3.07 -13.33
N THR A 4 -3.86 -2.00 -13.06
CA THR A 4 -2.68 -2.02 -12.18
C THR A 4 -3.13 -2.06 -10.72
N ALA A 5 -2.63 -3.04 -9.95
CA ALA A 5 -2.78 -3.11 -8.51
C ALA A 5 -1.51 -2.56 -7.83
N CYS A 6 -1.69 -1.64 -6.88
CA CYS A 6 -0.60 -0.96 -6.17
C CYS A 6 -0.73 -1.13 -4.65
N LEU A 7 0.41 -1.28 -3.97
CA LEU A 7 0.53 -1.08 -2.52
C LEU A 7 0.98 0.35 -2.24
N ASP A 8 0.26 1.05 -1.35
CA ASP A 8 0.65 2.34 -0.77
C ASP A 8 1.01 2.11 0.71
N TYR A 9 2.29 1.88 1.02
CA TYR A 9 2.75 1.57 2.37
C TYR A 9 3.01 2.85 3.16
N GLY A 10 2.39 2.93 4.34
CA GLY A 10 2.21 4.15 5.13
C GLY A 10 1.33 5.17 4.41
N CYS A 11 0.19 4.71 3.90
CA CYS A 11 -0.74 5.52 3.09
C CYS A 11 -1.29 6.77 3.81
N GLY A 12 -1.20 6.84 5.14
CA GLY A 12 -1.76 7.92 5.95
C GLY A 12 -3.26 8.07 5.69
N THR A 13 -3.68 9.30 5.37
CA THR A 13 -5.07 9.59 4.97
C THR A 13 -5.41 9.15 3.54
N GLY A 14 -4.45 8.65 2.76
CA GLY A 14 -4.67 8.13 1.40
C GLY A 14 -4.56 9.17 0.28
N ARG A 15 -3.82 10.27 0.47
CA ARG A 15 -3.63 11.30 -0.58
C ARG A 15 -3.03 10.74 -1.87
N VAL A 16 -2.00 9.91 -1.73
CA VAL A 16 -1.31 9.28 -2.85
C VAL A 16 -2.19 8.19 -3.45
N SER A 17 -2.78 7.34 -2.61
CA SER A 17 -3.81 6.37 -3.03
C SER A 17 -4.91 6.99 -3.89
N LYS A 18 -5.44 8.16 -3.50
CA LYS A 18 -6.48 8.88 -4.25
C LYS A 18 -5.98 9.33 -5.63
N ALA A 19 -4.80 9.95 -5.69
CA ALA A 19 -4.19 10.35 -6.97
C ALA A 19 -3.89 9.15 -7.88
N LEU A 20 -3.39 8.04 -7.34
CA LEU A 20 -3.15 6.80 -8.09
C LEU A 20 -4.44 6.24 -8.72
N ILE A 21 -5.57 6.41 -8.03
CA ILE A 21 -6.89 5.99 -8.52
C ILE A 21 -7.41 6.98 -9.56
N ASP A 22 -7.41 8.27 -9.25
CA ASP A 22 -8.04 9.31 -10.07
C ASP A 22 -7.28 9.55 -11.39
N ASP A 23 -5.94 9.59 -11.33
CA ASP A 23 -5.10 9.94 -12.48
C ASP A 23 -4.71 8.72 -13.33
N TYR A 24 -4.61 7.54 -12.71
CA TYR A 24 -4.08 6.33 -13.36
C TYR A 24 -5.04 5.14 -13.34
N GLY A 25 -6.19 5.24 -12.67
CA GLY A 25 -7.20 4.18 -12.64
C GLY A 25 -6.78 2.92 -11.85
N CYS A 26 -5.77 3.03 -10.98
CA CYS A 26 -5.23 1.91 -10.21
C CYS A 26 -6.30 1.31 -9.25
N ARG A 27 -6.06 0.07 -8.82
CA ARG A 27 -6.60 -0.46 -7.56
C ARG A 27 -5.52 -0.34 -6.51
N VAL A 28 -5.84 0.15 -5.33
CA VAL A 28 -4.84 0.46 -4.30
C VAL A 28 -5.19 -0.25 -3.01
N VAL A 29 -4.22 -0.97 -2.47
CA VAL A 29 -4.22 -1.41 -1.08
C VAL A 29 -3.32 -0.46 -0.31
N GLY A 30 -3.91 0.33 0.59
CA GLY A 30 -3.15 1.11 1.57
C GLY A 30 -2.73 0.22 2.73
N ALA A 31 -1.52 0.40 3.24
CA ALA A 31 -1.11 -0.15 4.53
C ALA A 31 -0.69 1.00 5.45
N ASP A 32 -1.11 1.01 6.72
CA ASP A 32 -0.63 2.03 7.67
C ASP A 32 -0.63 1.50 9.11
N ALA A 33 0.45 1.75 9.85
CA ALA A 33 0.56 1.34 11.24
C ALA A 33 -0.46 2.07 12.15
N SER A 34 -0.79 3.31 11.82
CA SER A 34 -1.72 4.14 12.59
C SER A 34 -3.17 3.72 12.38
N LYS A 35 -3.81 3.22 13.44
CA LYS A 35 -5.24 2.89 13.43
C LYS A 35 -6.12 4.10 13.05
N SER A 36 -5.79 5.30 13.53
CA SER A 36 -6.57 6.49 13.20
C SER A 36 -6.48 6.84 11.71
N MET A 37 -5.30 6.72 11.11
CA MET A 37 -5.13 6.94 9.66
C MET A 37 -5.93 5.93 8.85
N ARG A 38 -5.89 4.65 9.22
CA ARG A 38 -6.69 3.60 8.56
C ARG A 38 -8.21 3.79 8.69
N LEU A 39 -8.68 4.44 9.75
CA LEU A 39 -10.11 4.75 9.90
C LEU A 39 -10.53 5.95 9.05
N LEU A 40 -9.63 6.93 8.86
CA LEU A 40 -9.90 8.14 8.08
C LEU A 40 -9.73 7.94 6.58
N SER A 41 -8.81 7.07 6.17
CA SER A 41 -8.44 6.94 4.75
C SER A 41 -9.57 6.47 3.83
N PRO A 42 -10.48 5.54 4.21
CA PRO A 42 -11.59 5.16 3.35
C PRO A 42 -12.54 6.33 3.04
N GLU A 43 -12.80 7.19 4.03
CA GLU A 43 -13.65 8.37 3.87
C GLU A 43 -12.99 9.43 2.98
N TYR A 44 -11.69 9.66 3.14
CA TYR A 44 -10.96 10.62 2.30
C TYR A 44 -10.81 10.14 0.84
N VAL A 45 -10.44 8.87 0.65
CA VAL A 45 -10.22 8.31 -0.69
C VAL A 45 -11.56 8.13 -1.42
N LEU A 46 -12.60 7.68 -0.72
CA LEU A 46 -13.97 7.54 -1.19
C LEU A 46 -14.07 6.80 -2.54
N SER A 47 -13.51 5.60 -2.61
CA SER A 47 -13.49 4.79 -3.83
C SER A 47 -13.49 3.29 -3.53
N GLU A 48 -14.32 2.53 -4.26
CA GLU A 48 -14.38 1.06 -4.24
C GLU A 48 -13.09 0.39 -4.76
N ARG A 49 -12.14 1.19 -5.26
CA ARG A 49 -10.81 0.73 -5.70
C ARG A 49 -9.78 0.78 -4.60
N PHE A 50 -10.14 1.30 -3.42
CA PHE A 50 -9.28 1.44 -2.27
C PHE A 50 -9.71 0.52 -1.14
N THR A 51 -8.74 -0.16 -0.54
CA THR A 51 -8.90 -0.82 0.75
C THR A 51 -7.68 -0.53 1.61
N VAL A 52 -7.79 -0.66 2.93
CA VAL A 52 -6.72 -0.33 3.85
C VAL A 52 -6.51 -1.41 4.91
N TRP A 53 -5.26 -1.79 5.12
CA TRP A 53 -4.83 -2.83 6.05
C TRP A 53 -3.80 -2.28 7.06
N SER A 54 -3.65 -2.97 8.19
CA SER A 54 -2.46 -2.77 9.03
C SER A 54 -1.28 -3.56 8.45
N PRO A 55 -0.02 -3.25 8.84
CA PRO A 55 1.14 -4.03 8.43
C PRO A 55 1.01 -5.53 8.77
N GLU A 56 0.38 -5.87 9.89
CA GLU A 56 0.17 -7.27 10.31
C GLU A 56 -0.81 -7.98 9.37
N VAL A 57 -1.88 -7.31 8.96
CA VAL A 57 -2.81 -7.86 7.97
C VAL A 57 -2.12 -8.01 6.61
N LEU A 58 -1.29 -7.04 6.20
CA LEU A 58 -0.50 -7.15 4.98
C LEU A 58 0.42 -8.38 5.00
N ALA A 59 1.11 -8.63 6.11
CA ALA A 59 1.95 -9.83 6.27
C ALA A 59 1.13 -11.13 6.14
N VAL A 60 -0.02 -11.22 6.81
CA VAL A 60 -0.92 -12.39 6.68
C VAL A 60 -1.41 -12.57 5.25
N MET A 61 -1.68 -11.48 4.53
CA MET A 61 -2.11 -11.54 3.14
C MET A 61 -0.96 -11.94 2.21
N ALA A 62 0.26 -11.46 2.48
CA ALA A 62 1.47 -11.85 1.76
C ALA A 62 1.70 -13.38 1.88
N ASP A 63 1.59 -13.94 3.08
CA ASP A 63 1.70 -15.38 3.33
C ASP A 63 0.64 -16.20 2.58
N LYS A 64 -0.50 -15.58 2.26
CA LYS A 64 -1.59 -16.17 1.47
C LYS A 64 -1.43 -15.97 -0.04
N GLY A 65 -0.32 -15.39 -0.48
CA GLY A 65 -0.01 -15.16 -1.90
C GLY A 65 -0.63 -13.89 -2.48
N PHE A 66 -1.00 -12.91 -1.65
CA PHE A 66 -1.37 -11.58 -2.14
C PHE A 66 -0.17 -10.93 -2.86
N CYS A 67 -0.42 -10.39 -4.06
CA CYS A 67 0.58 -9.69 -4.84
C CYS A 67 0.01 -8.43 -5.50
N VAL A 68 0.91 -7.48 -5.77
CA VAL A 68 0.67 -6.23 -6.48
C VAL A 68 1.74 -6.03 -7.54
N SER A 69 1.40 -5.28 -8.59
CA SER A 69 2.32 -4.98 -9.67
C SER A 69 3.33 -3.88 -9.33
N LYS A 70 3.03 -3.04 -8.33
CA LYS A 70 3.86 -1.90 -7.89
C LYS A 70 3.66 -1.64 -6.40
N ALA A 71 4.67 -1.09 -5.74
CA ALA A 71 4.56 -0.58 -4.38
C ALA A 71 5.20 0.81 -4.27
N ILE A 72 4.63 1.64 -3.41
CA ILE A 72 5.13 2.96 -3.04
C ILE A 72 5.18 3.10 -1.51
N CYS A 73 6.20 3.79 -0.99
CA CYS A 73 6.36 4.04 0.45
C CYS A 73 7.01 5.42 0.63
N LEU A 74 6.20 6.43 0.92
CA LEU A 74 6.66 7.84 0.92
C LEU A 74 6.74 8.39 2.33
N TRP A 75 7.95 8.77 2.77
CA TRP A 75 8.20 9.37 4.09
C TRP A 75 7.75 8.50 5.26
N VAL A 76 7.93 7.19 5.16
CA VAL A 76 7.50 6.22 6.20
C VAL A 76 8.69 5.48 6.80
N LEU A 77 9.70 5.13 6.00
CA LEU A 77 10.84 4.31 6.45
C LEU A 77 11.64 4.95 7.60
N GLN A 78 11.65 6.28 7.73
CA GLN A 78 12.29 6.96 8.86
C GLN A 78 11.52 6.84 10.19
N HIS A 79 10.30 6.29 10.17
CA HIS A 79 9.43 6.11 11.33
C HIS A 79 9.24 4.65 11.72
N VAL A 80 9.77 3.70 10.94
CA VAL A 80 9.67 2.27 11.26
C VAL A 80 10.86 1.81 12.09
N PHE A 81 10.65 0.81 12.95
CA PHE A 81 11.69 0.27 13.82
C PHE A 81 12.76 -0.51 13.06
N SER A 82 12.35 -1.31 12.06
CA SER A 82 13.21 -2.12 11.21
C SER A 82 12.89 -1.83 9.74
N PRO A 83 13.64 -0.92 9.09
CA PRO A 83 13.46 -0.62 7.67
C PRO A 83 13.66 -1.85 6.78
N GLU A 84 14.62 -2.71 7.11
CA GLU A 84 14.95 -3.91 6.34
C GLU A 84 13.80 -4.92 6.33
N GLU A 85 13.18 -5.17 7.49
CA GLU A 85 11.99 -6.04 7.57
C GLU A 85 10.81 -5.43 6.82
N THR A 86 10.64 -4.12 6.91
CA THR A 86 9.56 -3.39 6.22
C THR A 86 9.73 -3.49 4.70
N ILE A 87 10.94 -3.26 4.19
CA ILE A 87 11.28 -3.40 2.78
C ILE A 87 11.12 -4.86 2.34
N GLY A 88 11.51 -5.83 3.18
CA GLY A 88 11.33 -7.25 2.92
C GLY A 88 9.86 -7.64 2.74
N LEU A 89 8.99 -7.18 3.63
CA LEU A 89 7.54 -7.39 3.53
C LEU A 89 6.95 -6.73 2.27
N MET A 90 7.37 -5.51 1.94
CA MET A 90 6.92 -4.86 0.72
C MET A 90 7.38 -5.62 -0.52
N ALA A 91 8.64 -6.08 -0.56
CA ALA A 91 9.18 -6.83 -1.67
C ALA A 91 8.50 -8.19 -1.85
N SER A 92 8.07 -8.85 -0.77
CA SER A 92 7.42 -10.16 -0.85
C SER A 92 6.04 -10.12 -1.51
N VAL A 93 5.41 -8.94 -1.62
CA VAL A 93 4.11 -8.76 -2.28
C VAL A 93 4.21 -8.13 -3.66
N ILE A 94 5.40 -7.84 -4.18
CA ILE A 94 5.56 -7.30 -5.52
C ILE A 94 5.76 -8.45 -6.51
N GLU A 95 4.94 -8.51 -7.55
CA GLU A 95 5.08 -9.47 -8.64
C GLU A 95 6.50 -9.39 -9.26
N LEU A 96 7.12 -10.54 -9.54
CA LEU A 96 8.44 -10.60 -10.18
C LEU A 96 8.41 -9.83 -11.52
N GLY A 97 9.08 -8.66 -11.55
CA GLY A 97 9.11 -7.74 -12.71
C GLY A 97 8.41 -6.39 -12.48
N GLY A 98 7.75 -6.18 -11.35
CA GLY A 98 7.18 -4.88 -10.95
C GLY A 98 8.23 -3.90 -10.41
N PRO A 99 8.21 -2.60 -10.78
CA PRO A 99 9.12 -1.62 -10.20
C PRO A 99 8.69 -1.26 -8.76
N SER A 100 9.65 -1.32 -7.84
CA SER A 100 9.54 -0.77 -6.49
C SER A 100 10.12 0.65 -6.46
N ILE A 101 9.37 1.63 -5.92
CA ILE A 101 9.83 3.00 -5.72
C ILE A 101 9.84 3.28 -4.22
N CYS A 102 11.02 3.56 -3.68
CA CYS A 102 11.24 3.99 -2.30
C CYS A 102 11.46 5.51 -2.26
#